data_AF-A0A820MUU5-F1
#
_entry.id   AF-A0A820MUU5-F1
#
_cell.length_a   1.000
_cell.length_b   1.000
_cell.length_c   1.000
_cell.angle_alpha   90.00
_cell.angle_beta   90.00
_cell.angle_gamma   90.00
#
_symmetry.space_group_name_H-M   'P 1'
#
loop_
_entity.id
_entity.type
_entity.pdbx_description
1 polymer ?
#
loop_
_entity_poly.entity_id
_entity_poly.type
_entity_poly.pdbx_seq_one_letter_code
_entity_poly.pdbx_strand_id
1 'polypeptide(L)'
;DPPYDKGRFSNGPIWIEKLGISNLINYAYGSATTDNNLVQGYTAFNLMVPGVRQQIITYKNITDFNKINFNRIIYIIWAGANDYSYNISLSASTVVKSLINGINDLIQIGAKHFLIVNQPPLQAYPVAQALNIPDYLKTLTFDHNNNLSN
;
A
#
# COMPACT_ATOMS: atom_id res chain seq x y z
N ASP A 1 -11.31 7.08 -25.56
CA ASP A 1 -11.60 7.00 -24.12
C ASP A 1 -10.34 7.16 -23.30
N PRO A 2 -10.38 7.87 -22.15
CA PRO A 2 -9.24 7.92 -21.25
C PRO A 2 -8.91 6.48 -20.81
N PRO A 3 -7.62 6.13 -20.68
CA PRO A 3 -7.20 4.76 -20.35
C PRO A 3 -7.58 4.31 -18.93
N TYR A 4 -8.12 5.22 -18.11
CA TYR A 4 -8.43 5.06 -16.69
C TYR A 4 -9.82 5.63 -16.39
N ASP A 5 -10.66 4.87 -15.67
CA ASP A 5 -12.00 5.32 -15.29
C ASP A 5 -11.92 6.30 -14.11
N LYS A 6 -12.32 7.56 -14.31
CA LYS A 6 -12.41 8.60 -13.28
C LYS A 6 -11.18 8.67 -12.36
N GLY A 7 -9.98 8.53 -12.94
CA GLY A 7 -8.70 8.57 -12.22
C GLY A 7 -8.29 7.30 -11.45
N ARG A 8 -9.07 6.21 -11.52
CA ARG A 8 -8.68 4.91 -10.96
C ARG A 8 -7.69 4.23 -11.89
N PHE A 9 -6.70 3.53 -11.34
CA PHE A 9 -5.81 2.61 -12.10
C PHE A 9 -6.55 1.31 -12.47
N SER A 10 -7.71 1.45 -13.13
CA SER A 10 -8.67 0.41 -13.47
C SER A 10 -9.61 0.94 -14.55
N ASN A 11 -10.36 0.05 -15.20
CA ASN A 11 -11.43 0.37 -16.16
C ASN A 11 -12.81 0.55 -15.49
N GLY A 12 -12.83 0.75 -14.16
CA GLY A 12 -14.04 0.89 -13.36
C GLY A 12 -13.71 1.00 -11.86
N PRO A 13 -14.71 0.88 -10.98
CA PRO A 13 -14.51 0.93 -9.54
C PRO A 13 -13.45 -0.07 -9.05
N ILE A 14 -12.60 0.34 -8.12
CA ILE A 14 -11.62 -0.55 -7.49
C ILE A 14 -12.30 -1.45 -6.45
N TRP A 15 -11.61 -2.51 -6.02
CA TRP A 15 -12.17 -3.55 -5.15
C TRP A 15 -12.89 -2.99 -3.90
N ILE A 16 -12.31 -1.97 -3.25
CA ILE A 16 -12.87 -1.39 -2.03
C ILE A 16 -14.15 -0.60 -2.29
N GLU A 17 -14.27 0.05 -3.46
CA GLU A 17 -15.45 0.79 -3.86
C GLU A 17 -16.63 -0.14 -4.17
N LYS A 18 -16.34 -1.35 -4.66
CA LYS A 18 -17.35 -2.38 -4.93
C LYS A 18 -17.97 -2.97 -3.66
N LEU A 19 -17.35 -2.78 -2.48
CA LEU A 19 -17.90 -3.26 -1.21
C LEU A 19 -19.06 -2.40 -0.70
N GLY A 20 -19.31 -1.22 -1.29
CA GLY A 20 -20.43 -0.37 -0.90
C GLY A 20 -20.32 0.22 0.51
N ILE A 21 -19.09 0.41 1.02
CA ILE A 21 -18.84 1.00 2.34
C ILE A 21 -19.19 2.49 2.30
N SER A 22 -20.23 2.89 3.04
CA SER A 22 -20.78 4.24 3.01
C SER A 22 -19.86 5.33 3.59
N ASN A 23 -18.97 4.98 4.51
CA ASN A 23 -18.04 5.92 5.17
C ASN A 23 -16.57 5.58 4.87
N LEU A 24 -16.25 5.35 3.58
CA LEU A 24 -14.88 5.10 3.15
C LEU A 24 -14.08 6.41 3.07
N ILE A 25 -13.00 6.50 3.84
CA ILE A 25 -11.98 7.56 3.70
C ILE A 25 -10.75 6.93 3.06
N ASN A 26 -10.39 7.40 1.87
CA ASN A 26 -9.30 6.82 1.09
C ASN A 26 -8.08 7.75 1.04
N TYR A 27 -6.99 7.34 1.69
CA TYR A 27 -5.69 8.04 1.63
C TYR A 27 -4.73 7.44 0.58
N ALA A 28 -5.12 6.37 -0.11
CA ALA A 28 -4.24 5.64 -1.00
C ALA A 28 -3.91 6.45 -2.25
N TYR A 29 -2.62 6.51 -2.58
CA TYR A 29 -2.12 7.04 -3.83
C TYR A 29 -1.59 5.92 -4.71
N GLY A 30 -1.86 6.00 -6.02
CA GLY A 30 -1.16 5.17 -7.00
C GLY A 30 0.34 5.45 -6.94
N SER A 31 1.16 4.42 -7.11
CA SER A 31 2.63 4.46 -6.96
C SER A 31 3.16 4.66 -5.53
N ALA A 32 2.31 4.69 -4.50
CA ALA A 32 2.79 4.78 -3.12
C ALA A 32 3.64 3.57 -2.71
N THR A 33 4.78 3.85 -2.08
CA THR A 33 5.66 2.87 -1.43
C THR A 33 5.28 2.74 0.05
N THR A 34 5.89 1.80 0.79
CA THR A 34 5.60 1.63 2.23
C THR A 34 6.03 2.86 3.06
N ASP A 35 7.18 3.46 2.74
CA ASP A 35 7.71 4.67 3.36
C ASP A 35 8.61 5.40 2.35
N ASN A 36 8.39 6.70 2.15
CA ASN A 36 9.26 7.50 1.30
C ASN A 36 10.71 7.60 1.82
N ASN A 37 10.95 7.40 3.12
CA ASN A 37 12.30 7.34 3.67
C ASN A 37 13.05 6.05 3.29
N LEU A 38 12.33 4.97 2.98
CA LEU A 38 12.92 3.75 2.47
C LEU A 38 13.16 3.88 0.96
N VAL A 39 12.11 4.25 0.22
CA VAL A 39 12.17 4.49 -1.22
C VAL A 39 11.04 5.43 -1.64
N GLN A 40 11.37 6.50 -2.37
CA GLN A 40 10.41 7.51 -2.83
C GLN A 40 9.61 6.97 -4.03
N GLY A 41 8.28 7.04 -3.95
CA GLY A 41 7.38 6.77 -5.08
C GLY A 41 7.15 8.02 -5.93
N TYR A 42 6.86 7.84 -7.22
CA TYR A 42 6.63 8.94 -8.16
C TYR A 42 5.41 8.71 -9.05
N THR A 43 4.86 9.79 -9.58
CA THR A 43 3.92 9.73 -10.71
C THR A 43 4.69 9.56 -12.03
N ALA A 44 3.97 9.28 -13.13
CA ALA A 44 4.57 9.24 -14.47
C ALA A 44 5.20 10.58 -14.91
N PHE A 45 4.89 11.69 -14.22
CA PHE A 45 5.44 13.02 -14.46
C PHE A 45 6.52 13.40 -13.44
N ASN A 46 7.12 12.41 -12.76
CA ASN A 46 8.20 12.60 -11.79
C ASN A 46 7.83 13.47 -10.56
N LEU A 47 6.55 13.54 -10.24
CA LEU A 47 6.08 14.18 -8.99
C LEU A 47 6.10 13.17 -7.86
N MET A 48 6.61 13.57 -6.69
CA MET A 48 6.68 12.72 -5.50
C MET A 48 5.28 12.30 -5.03
N VAL A 49 5.14 11.02 -4.70
CA VAL A 49 3.91 10.42 -4.17
C VAL A 49 4.11 10.06 -2.69
N PRO A 50 3.17 10.42 -1.80
CA PRO A 50 3.27 10.06 -0.39
C PRO A 50 3.19 8.54 -0.22
N GLY A 51 4.19 7.96 0.45
CA GLY A 51 4.17 6.56 0.88
C GLY A 51 3.14 6.31 1.99
N VAL A 52 2.92 5.05 2.35
CA VAL A 52 1.94 4.67 3.40
C VAL A 52 2.24 5.39 4.71
N ARG A 53 3.51 5.48 5.12
CA ARG A 53 3.88 6.21 6.34
C ARG A 53 3.53 7.71 6.27
N GLN A 54 3.73 8.36 5.13
CA GLN A 54 3.36 9.77 4.92
C GLN A 54 1.83 9.97 4.86
N GLN A 55 1.09 9.00 4.31
CA GLN A 55 -0.38 8.99 4.34
C GLN A 55 -0.89 8.87 5.79
N ILE A 56 -0.26 8.02 6.62
CA ILE A 56 -0.56 7.90 8.05
C ILE A 56 -0.25 9.19 8.81
N ILE A 57 0.87 9.85 8.52
CA ILE A 57 1.19 11.16 9.10
C ILE A 57 0.12 12.20 8.73
N THR A 58 -0.31 12.22 7.46
CA THR A 58 -1.38 13.11 7.01
C THR A 58 -2.67 12.86 7.77
N TYR A 59 -3.09 11.58 7.88
CA TYR A 59 -4.24 11.19 8.69
C TYR A 59 -4.12 11.69 10.14
N LYS A 60 -2.96 11.48 10.77
CA LYS A 60 -2.71 11.92 12.15
C LYS A 60 -2.82 13.43 12.34
N ASN A 61 -2.36 14.20 11.36
CA ASN A 61 -2.35 15.66 11.44
C ASN A 61 -3.74 16.29 11.28
N ILE A 62 -4.62 15.68 10.48
CA ILE A 62 -5.94 16.24 10.19
C ILE A 62 -7.07 15.67 11.07
N THR A 63 -6.75 14.66 11.87
CA THR A 63 -7.74 13.94 12.68
C THR A 63 -7.80 14.46 14.11
N ASP A 64 -9.01 14.85 14.53
CA ASP A 64 -9.29 15.14 15.94
C ASP A 64 -9.55 13.83 16.70
N PHE A 65 -8.50 13.30 17.33
CA PHE A 65 -8.58 12.02 18.04
C PHE A 65 -9.54 12.01 19.22
N ASN A 66 -9.96 13.17 19.73
CA ASN A 66 -11.00 13.23 20.77
C ASN A 66 -12.41 12.93 20.23
N LYS A 67 -12.60 13.00 18.91
CA LYS A 67 -13.89 12.75 18.24
C LYS A 67 -13.94 11.40 17.53
N ILE A 68 -12.84 10.66 17.53
CA ILE A 68 -12.76 9.35 16.89
C ILE A 68 -13.07 8.24 17.88
N ASN A 69 -13.88 7.26 17.44
CA ASN A 69 -14.08 6.01 18.15
C ASN A 69 -13.33 4.87 17.43
N PHE A 70 -12.12 4.54 17.89
CA PHE A 70 -11.28 3.51 17.28
C PHE A 70 -11.91 2.11 17.24
N ASN A 71 -12.88 1.81 18.11
CA ASN A 71 -13.60 0.52 18.09
C ASN A 71 -14.57 0.40 16.89
N ARG A 72 -14.81 1.50 16.17
CA ARG A 72 -15.73 1.56 15.02
C ARG A 72 -15.01 1.78 13.69
N ILE A 73 -13.67 1.71 13.68
CA ILE A 73 -12.85 1.97 12.50
C ILE A 73 -12.05 0.72 12.18
N ILE A 74 -12.09 0.30 10.91
CA ILE A 74 -11.17 -0.66 10.34
C ILE A 74 -10.14 0.09 9.48
N TYR A 75 -8.86 -0.13 9.75
CA TYR A 75 -7.75 0.40 8.97
C TYR A 75 -7.35 -0.64 7.94
N ILE A 76 -7.44 -0.30 6.66
CA ILE A 76 -7.12 -1.19 5.55
C ILE A 76 -5.82 -0.73 4.93
N ILE A 77 -4.83 -1.62 4.85
CA ILE A 77 -3.49 -1.30 4.36
C ILE A 77 -3.10 -2.31 3.28
N TRP A 78 -2.74 -1.81 2.10
CA TRP A 78 -2.27 -2.61 0.98
C TRP A 78 -1.16 -1.88 0.22
N ALA A 79 0.09 -2.32 0.41
CA ALA A 79 1.27 -1.71 -0.20
C ALA A 79 2.45 -2.69 -0.23
N GLY A 80 3.49 -2.37 -0.99
CA GLY A 80 4.74 -3.15 -1.09
C GLY A 80 5.24 -3.34 -2.53
N ALA A 81 4.32 -3.52 -3.49
CA ALA A 81 4.67 -3.73 -4.90
C ALA A 81 5.58 -2.64 -5.49
N ASN A 82 5.30 -1.38 -5.14
CA ASN A 82 6.03 -0.24 -5.66
C ASN A 82 7.44 -0.16 -5.07
N ASP A 83 7.66 -0.60 -3.83
CA ASP A 83 8.98 -0.61 -3.20
C ASP A 83 9.97 -1.43 -4.03
N TYR A 84 9.56 -2.64 -4.43
CA TYR A 84 10.36 -3.51 -5.30
C TYR A 84 10.51 -2.97 -6.72
N SER A 85 9.51 -2.24 -7.21
CA SER A 85 9.55 -1.64 -8.56
C SER A 85 10.52 -0.46 -8.62
N TYR A 86 10.56 0.36 -7.57
CA TYR A 86 11.47 1.51 -7.48
C TYR A 86 12.87 1.12 -7.00
N ASN A 87 13.01 0.03 -6.24
CA ASN A 87 14.30 -0.48 -5.81
C ASN A 87 14.31 -2.01 -5.77
N ILE A 88 14.84 -2.60 -6.84
CA ILE A 88 14.94 -4.06 -7.02
C ILE A 88 15.91 -4.74 -6.04
N SER A 89 16.73 -3.99 -5.29
CA SER A 89 17.64 -4.56 -4.31
C SER A 89 17.00 -4.77 -2.93
N LEU A 90 15.75 -4.30 -2.72
CA LEU A 90 15.07 -4.43 -1.44
C LEU A 90 14.64 -5.88 -1.19
N SER A 91 14.96 -6.39 0.01
CA SER A 91 14.47 -7.68 0.46
C SER A 91 13.00 -7.62 0.88
N ALA A 92 12.33 -8.77 0.84
CA ALA A 92 10.97 -8.92 1.36
C ALA A 92 10.84 -8.44 2.82
N SER A 93 11.77 -8.89 3.68
CA SER A 93 11.81 -8.52 5.10
C SER A 93 11.95 -7.03 5.35
N THR A 94 12.69 -6.31 4.49
CA THR A 94 12.89 -4.86 4.62
C THR A 94 11.60 -4.09 4.35
N VAL A 95 10.90 -4.45 3.27
CA VAL A 95 9.62 -3.82 2.90
C VAL A 95 8.53 -4.14 3.91
N VAL A 96 8.43 -5.38 4.37
CA VAL A 96 7.46 -5.78 5.42
C VAL A 96 7.74 -5.03 6.72
N LYS A 97 9.01 -4.93 7.15
CA LYS A 97 9.37 -4.15 8.35
C LYS A 97 8.97 -2.68 8.23
N SER A 98 9.18 -2.08 7.05
CA SER A 98 8.73 -0.71 6.77
C SER A 98 7.21 -0.55 6.90
N LEU A 99 6.45 -1.48 6.33
CA LEU A 99 4.99 -1.50 6.43
C LEU A 99 4.51 -1.64 7.89
N ILE A 100 5.12 -2.57 8.65
CA ILE A 100 4.83 -2.80 10.07
C ILE A 100 5.13 -1.56 10.91
N ASN A 101 6.20 -0.80 10.61
CA ASN A 101 6.47 0.46 11.29
C ASN A 101 5.32 1.47 11.11
N GLY A 102 4.76 1.58 9.89
CA GLY A 102 3.57 2.39 9.64
C GLY A 102 2.35 1.90 10.43
N ILE A 103 2.12 0.58 10.48
CA ILE A 103 1.05 -0.02 11.28
C ILE A 103 1.22 0.33 12.76
N ASN A 104 2.45 0.25 13.29
CA ASN A 104 2.77 0.62 14.67
C ASN A 104 2.49 2.10 14.95
N ASP A 105 2.73 3.00 13.99
CA ASP A 105 2.39 4.43 14.12
C ASP A 105 0.86 4.65 14.30
N LEU A 106 0.02 3.78 13.72
CA LEU A 106 -1.44 3.77 13.93
C LEU A 106 -1.83 3.12 15.26
N ILE A 107 -1.17 2.02 15.64
CA ILE A 107 -1.42 1.37 16.95
C ILE A 107 -1.14 2.36 18.09
N GLN A 108 -0.06 3.16 17.99
CA GLN A 108 0.30 4.15 19.00
C GLN A 108 -0.77 5.22 19.26
N ILE A 109 -1.60 5.54 18.27
CA ILE A 109 -2.72 6.49 18.44
C ILE A 109 -4.02 5.80 18.87
N GLY A 110 -4.02 4.47 19.04
CA GLY A 110 -5.16 3.71 19.53
C GLY A 110 -5.94 2.92 18.47
N ALA A 111 -5.45 2.82 17.24
CA ALA A 111 -6.06 1.96 16.22
C ALA A 111 -6.02 0.48 16.63
N LYS A 112 -7.13 -0.25 16.37
CA LYS A 112 -7.34 -1.62 16.88
C LYS A 112 -7.66 -2.65 15.81
N HIS A 113 -8.47 -2.28 14.82
CA HIS A 113 -8.94 -3.21 13.81
C HIS A 113 -8.20 -2.94 12.50
N PHE A 114 -7.53 -3.96 12.01
CA PHE A 114 -6.71 -3.87 10.80
C PHE A 114 -7.12 -4.97 9.82
N LEU A 115 -7.13 -4.60 8.54
CA LEU A 115 -7.09 -5.54 7.42
C LEU A 115 -5.83 -5.23 6.63
N ILE A 116 -4.82 -6.08 6.80
CA ILE A 116 -3.56 -5.96 6.06
C ILE A 116 -3.64 -6.93 4.89
N VAL A 117 -3.58 -6.40 3.67
CA VAL A 117 -3.74 -7.19 2.45
C VAL A 117 -2.37 -7.69 2.00
N ASN A 118 -2.28 -9.00 1.75
CA ASN A 118 -1.07 -9.63 1.23
C ASN A 118 -0.61 -9.02 -0.09
N GLN A 119 0.69 -9.19 -0.36
CA GLN A 119 1.29 -8.84 -1.63
C GLN A 119 0.65 -9.69 -2.75
N PRO A 120 0.06 -9.06 -3.78
CA PRO A 120 -0.49 -9.78 -4.93
C PRO A 120 0.61 -10.53 -5.68
N PRO A 121 0.26 -11.58 -6.45
CA PRO A 121 1.20 -12.37 -7.22
C PRO A 121 1.91 -11.53 -8.28
N LEU A 122 3.06 -10.96 -7.95
CA LEU A 122 3.80 -10.06 -8.83
C LEU A 122 4.26 -10.76 -10.12
N GLN A 123 4.49 -12.07 -10.06
CA GLN A 123 4.81 -12.90 -11.21
C GLN A 123 3.70 -12.95 -12.28
N ALA A 124 2.46 -12.64 -11.89
CA ALA A 124 1.31 -12.62 -12.79
C ALA A 124 1.16 -11.28 -13.52
N TYR A 125 1.96 -10.27 -13.18
CA TYR A 125 1.88 -8.97 -13.83
C TYR A 125 2.46 -9.07 -15.25
N PRO A 126 1.86 -8.41 -16.27
CA PRO A 126 2.41 -8.42 -17.63
C PRO A 126 3.88 -7.97 -17.71
N VAL A 127 4.28 -7.01 -16.86
CA VAL A 127 5.66 -6.52 -16.79
C VAL A 127 6.66 -7.61 -16.34
N ALA A 128 6.23 -8.57 -15.52
CA ALA A 128 7.07 -9.69 -15.09
C ALA A 128 7.52 -10.56 -16.28
N GLN A 129 6.59 -10.79 -17.21
CA GLN A 129 6.83 -11.53 -18.44
C GLN A 129 7.68 -10.70 -19.41
N ALA A 130 7.36 -9.41 -19.57
CA ALA A 130 8.10 -8.51 -20.45
C ALA A 130 9.58 -8.36 -20.05
N LEU A 131 9.87 -8.40 -18.74
CA LEU A 131 11.22 -8.33 -18.19
C LEU A 131 11.88 -9.71 -18.01
N ASN A 132 11.18 -10.80 -18.28
CA ASN A 132 11.64 -12.18 -18.08
C ASN A 132 12.12 -12.48 -16.64
N ILE A 133 11.36 -12.03 -15.65
CA ILE A 133 11.64 -12.23 -14.20
C ILE A 133 10.50 -12.86 -13.38
N PRO A 134 9.61 -13.73 -13.93
CA PRO A 134 8.48 -14.24 -13.17
C PRO A 134 8.89 -15.07 -11.95
N ASP A 135 9.95 -15.88 -12.05
CA ASP A 135 10.41 -16.73 -10.93
C ASP A 135 10.97 -15.90 -9.77
N TYR A 136 11.72 -14.84 -10.08
CA TYR A 136 12.22 -13.91 -9.07
C TYR A 136 11.05 -13.23 -8.32
N LEU A 137 10.07 -12.70 -9.05
CA LEU A 137 8.91 -12.03 -8.44
C LEU A 137 7.99 -13.00 -7.68
N LYS A 138 7.93 -14.27 -8.11
CA LYS A 138 7.21 -15.32 -7.39
C LYS A 138 7.84 -15.55 -6.02
N THR A 139 9.15 -15.78 -5.96
CA THR A 139 9.89 -15.96 -4.70
C THR A 139 9.75 -14.73 -3.80
N LEU A 140 9.94 -13.53 -4.35
CA LEU A 140 9.80 -12.28 -3.61
C LEU A 140 8.39 -12.10 -3.02
N THR A 141 7.34 -12.47 -3.76
CA THR A 141 5.96 -12.45 -3.28
C THR A 141 5.74 -13.44 -2.14
N PHE A 142 6.25 -14.68 -2.28
CA PHE A 142 6.15 -15.68 -1.21
C PHE A 142 6.87 -15.22 0.06
N ASP A 143 8.10 -14.72 -0.07
CA ASP A 143 8.86 -14.23 1.06
C ASP A 143 8.17 -13.04 1.73
N HIS A 144 7.60 -12.10 0.96
CA HIS A 144 6.83 -10.99 1.52
C HIS A 144 5.66 -11.50 2.36
N ASN A 145 4.82 -12.37 1.78
CA ASN A 145 3.62 -12.85 2.44
C ASN A 145 3.94 -13.71 3.68
N ASN A 146 5.00 -14.51 3.64
CA ASN A 146 5.49 -15.26 4.80
C ASN A 146 6.00 -14.34 5.91
N ASN A 147 6.76 -13.30 5.57
CA ASN A 147 7.24 -12.31 6.55
C ASN A 147 6.09 -11.50 7.14
N LEU A 148 5.03 -11.22 6.38
CA LEU A 148 3.88 -10.44 6.84
C LEU A 148 2.95 -11.24 7.76
N SER A 149 2.92 -12.57 7.63
CA SER A 149 2.10 -13.45 8.46
C SER A 149 2.70 -13.80 9.82
N ASN A 150 3.99 -13.48 10.03
CA ASN A 150 4.73 -13.79 11.26
C ASN A 150 4.78 -12.59 12.20
#